data_AF-A0A9P1L338-F1
#
_entry.id   AF-A0A9P1L338-F1
#
_cell.length_a   1.000
_cell.length_b   1.000
_cell.length_c   1.000
_cell.angle_alpha   90.00
_cell.angle_beta   90.00
_cell.angle_gamma   90.00
#
_symmetry.space_group_name_H-M   'P 1'
#
loop_
_entity.id
_entity.type
_entity.pdbx_description
1 polymer ?
#
loop_
_entity_poly.entity_id
_entity_poly.type
_entity_poly.pdbx_seq_one_letter_code
_entity_poly.pdbx_strand_id
1 'polypeptide(L)'
;MTKKISQKYANLFLCFSIILSIIMIYFVFARGGIKASLDNGNWIITLEVVVANIANIYGGLSLKKKGIDVELNQSRVQGSIIILATICILDLIPRIIFTI
;
A
#
# COMPACT_ATOMS: atom_id res chain seq x y z
N MET A 1 3.07 -16.78 -19.25
CA MET A 1 3.55 -17.14 -17.90
C MET A 1 2.86 -18.44 -17.48
N THR A 2 3.55 -19.40 -16.86
CA THR A 2 2.85 -20.63 -16.41
C THR A 2 2.00 -20.31 -15.17
N LYS A 3 0.83 -20.93 -15.02
CA LYS A 3 -0.14 -20.63 -13.95
C LYS A 3 0.48 -20.70 -12.55
N LYS A 4 1.33 -21.71 -12.28
CA LYS A 4 2.05 -21.86 -11.01
C LYS A 4 3.00 -20.69 -10.70
N ILE A 5 3.66 -20.13 -11.71
CA ILE A 5 4.58 -19.01 -11.53
C ILE A 5 3.79 -17.74 -11.20
N SER A 6 2.71 -17.45 -11.94
CA SER A 6 1.80 -16.32 -11.67
C SER A 6 1.31 -16.32 -10.21
N GLN A 7 0.89 -17.49 -9.71
CA GLN A 7 0.36 -17.62 -8.36
C GLN A 7 1.43 -17.39 -7.27
N LYS A 8 2.67 -17.83 -7.50
CA LYS A 8 3.79 -17.57 -6.59
C LYS A 8 4.06 -16.07 -6.45
N TYR A 9 4.07 -15.33 -7.56
CA TYR A 9 4.27 -13.88 -7.54
C TYR A 9 3.07 -13.14 -6.93
N ALA A 10 1.85 -13.62 -7.18
CA ALA A 10 0.64 -13.09 -6.55
C ALA A 10 0.73 -13.15 -5.02
N ASN A 11 1.07 -14.33 -4.48
CA ASN A 11 1.26 -14.52 -3.04
C ASN A 11 2.42 -13.68 -2.49
N LEU A 12 3.54 -13.62 -3.20
CA LEU A 12 4.69 -12.82 -2.79
C LEU A 12 4.33 -11.33 -2.68
N PHE A 13 3.61 -10.78 -3.67
CA PHE A 13 3.19 -9.38 -3.67
C PHE A 13 2.26 -9.08 -2.49
N LEU A 14 1.29 -9.97 -2.22
CA LEU A 14 0.37 -9.80 -1.12
C LEU A 14 1.09 -9.86 0.24
N CYS A 15 1.95 -10.86 0.44
CA CYS A 15 2.76 -10.97 1.65
C CYS A 15 3.65 -9.74 1.86
N PHE A 16 4.32 -9.28 0.79
CA PHE A 16 5.14 -8.07 0.85
C PHE A 16 4.31 -6.85 1.27
N SER A 17 3.11 -6.68 0.72
CA SER A 17 2.24 -5.55 1.05
C SER A 17 1.81 -5.56 2.51
N ILE A 18 1.51 -6.73 3.06
CA ILE A 18 1.18 -6.91 4.48
C ILE A 18 2.40 -6.59 5.36
N ILE A 19 3.56 -7.16 5.05
CA ILE A 19 4.81 -6.94 5.80
C ILE A 19 5.18 -5.45 5.79
N LEU A 20 5.12 -4.80 4.63
CA LEU A 20 5.39 -3.37 4.50
C LEU A 20 4.44 -2.55 5.38
N SER A 21 3.16 -2.88 5.38
CA SER A 21 2.16 -2.20 6.21
C SER A 21 2.43 -2.37 7.70
N ILE A 22 2.83 -3.57 8.14
CA ILE A 22 3.24 -3.83 9.53
C ILE A 22 4.48 -3.00 9.90
N ILE A 23 5.47 -2.93 9.00
CA ILE A 23 6.69 -2.15 9.21
C ILE A 23 6.35 -0.66 9.36
N MET A 24 5.43 -0.13 8.53
CA MET A 24 4.96 1.25 8.64
C MET A 24 4.33 1.52 10.00
N ILE A 25 3.42 0.63 10.45
CA ILE A 25 2.80 0.71 11.77
C ILE A 25 3.87 0.73 12.87
N TYR A 26 4.82 -0.19 12.81
CA TYR A 26 5.91 -0.27 13.79
C TYR A 26 6.71 1.03 13.89
N PHE A 27 7.13 1.61 12.76
CA PHE A 27 7.93 2.84 12.77
C PHE A 27 7.16 4.03 13.32
N VAL A 28 5.85 4.11 13.10
CA VAL A 28 5.02 5.17 13.67
C VAL A 28 5.05 5.11 15.20
N PHE A 29 4.86 3.92 15.79
CA PHE A 29 4.90 3.77 17.24
C PHE A 29 6.30 3.91 17.82
N ALA A 30 7.33 3.40 17.13
CA ALA A 30 8.73 3.53 17.56
C ALA A 30 9.21 4.99 17.59
N ARG A 31 8.61 5.88 16.78
CA ARG A 31 8.94 7.33 16.73
C ARG A 31 8.14 8.18 17.72
N GLY A 32 7.50 7.57 18.72
CA GLY A 32 6.71 8.30 19.72
C GLY A 32 5.23 8.46 19.34
N GLY A 33 4.74 7.63 18.43
CA GLY A 33 3.34 7.60 18.01
C GLY A 33 3.02 8.49 16.80
N ILE A 34 1.74 8.53 16.45
CA ILE A 34 1.24 9.14 15.21
C ILE A 34 1.66 10.62 15.10
N LYS A 35 1.37 11.45 16.11
CA LYS A 35 1.67 12.90 16.05
C LYS A 35 3.16 13.19 15.87
N ALA A 36 4.02 12.57 16.67
CA ALA A 36 5.47 12.74 16.56
C ALA A 36 6.02 12.24 15.22
N SER A 37 5.42 11.19 14.64
CA SER A 37 5.78 10.72 13.30
C SER A 37 5.37 11.70 12.20
N LEU A 38 4.25 12.42 12.36
CA LEU A 38 3.82 13.45 11.41
C LEU A 38 4.72 14.69 11.44
N ASP A 39 5.06 15.16 12.65
CA ASP A 39 5.89 16.36 12.86
C ASP A 39 7.27 16.20 12.21
N ASN A 40 7.79 14.97 12.17
CA ASN A 40 9.08 14.63 11.57
C ASN A 40 8.95 14.01 10.16
N GLY A 41 7.73 13.86 9.65
CA GLY A 41 7.42 13.09 8.44
C GLY A 41 7.30 13.96 7.20
N ASN A 42 7.97 13.58 6.11
CA ASN A 42 7.85 14.28 4.83
C ASN A 42 6.60 13.83 4.06
N TRP A 43 5.63 14.73 3.95
CA TRP A 43 4.38 14.53 3.21
C TRP A 43 4.57 14.16 1.72
N ILE A 44 5.63 14.66 1.07
CA ILE A 44 5.89 14.42 -0.36
C ILE A 44 6.13 12.92 -0.59
N ILE A 45 6.84 12.25 0.32
CA ILE A 45 7.10 10.81 0.23
C ILE A 45 5.79 10.04 0.37
N THR A 46 4.92 10.43 1.31
CA THR A 46 3.61 9.80 1.47
C THR A 46 2.77 9.94 0.20
N LEU A 47 2.77 11.12 -0.43
CA LEU A 47 2.08 11.36 -1.70
C LEU A 47 2.54 10.43 -2.82
N GLU A 48 3.86 10.29 -3.01
CA GLU A 48 4.41 9.45 -4.07
C GLU A 48 3.94 8.00 -3.90
N VAL A 49 3.97 7.50 -2.66
CA VAL A 49 3.49 6.14 -2.35
C VAL A 49 1.99 6.01 -2.58
N VAL A 50 1.19 7.04 -2.25
CA VAL A 50 -0.25 7.06 -2.52
C VAL A 50 -0.52 6.98 -4.03
N VAL A 51 0.12 7.84 -4.83
CA VAL A 51 -0.04 7.89 -6.28
C VAL A 51 0.38 6.56 -6.92
N ALA A 52 1.50 5.99 -6.49
CA ALA A 52 1.97 4.69 -6.98
C ALA A 52 0.96 3.56 -6.71
N ASN A 53 0.35 3.54 -5.52
CA ASN A 53 -0.63 2.51 -5.19
C ASN A 53 -1.98 2.72 -5.91
N ILE A 54 -2.41 3.96 -6.14
CA ILE A 54 -3.58 4.25 -6.99
C ILE A 54 -3.33 3.76 -8.41
N ALA A 55 -2.15 4.03 -8.97
CA ALA A 55 -1.76 3.55 -10.30
C ALA A 55 -1.74 2.01 -10.38
N ASN A 56 -1.22 1.34 -9.34
CA ASN A 56 -1.22 -0.12 -9.25
C ASN A 56 -2.63 -0.71 -9.18
N ILE A 57 -3.55 -0.07 -8.47
CA ILE A 57 -4.97 -0.46 -8.43
C ILE A 57 -5.60 -0.29 -9.80
N TYR A 58 -5.48 0.89 -10.40
CA TYR A 58 -6.09 1.18 -11.70
C TYR A 58 -5.57 0.24 -12.79
N GLY A 59 -4.23 0.11 -12.89
CA GLY A 59 -3.60 -0.83 -13.79
C GLY A 59 -4.03 -2.27 -13.49
N GLY A 60 -4.13 -2.65 -12.21
CA GLY A 60 -4.49 -4.00 -11.76
C GLY A 60 -5.89 -4.38 -12.22
N LEU A 61 -6.85 -3.49 -11.99
CA LEU A 61 -8.23 -3.64 -12.44
C LEU A 61 -8.32 -3.69 -13.98
N SER A 62 -7.58 -2.84 -14.68
CA SER A 62 -7.58 -2.80 -16.15
C SER A 62 -7.08 -4.12 -16.76
N LEU A 63 -5.95 -4.64 -16.29
CA LEU A 63 -5.40 -5.92 -16.78
C LEU A 63 -6.25 -7.11 -16.37
N LYS A 64 -6.81 -7.10 -15.16
CA LYS A 64 -7.77 -8.11 -14.70
C LYS A 64 -8.99 -8.18 -15.62
N LYS A 65 -9.57 -7.04 -16.00
CA LYS A 65 -10.70 -6.97 -16.95
C LYS A 65 -10.35 -7.54 -18.32
N LYS A 66 -9.09 -7.44 -18.74
CA LYS A 66 -8.57 -8.00 -19.99
C LYS A 66 -8.20 -9.49 -19.89
N GLY A 67 -8.40 -10.13 -18.73
CA GLY A 67 -8.08 -11.55 -18.53
C GLY A 67 -6.59 -11.87 -18.42
N ILE A 68 -5.72 -10.85 -18.31
CA ILE A 68 -4.27 -11.03 -18.25
C ILE A 68 -3.85 -11.25 -16.80
N ASP A 69 -3.14 -12.34 -16.53
CA ASP A 69 -2.56 -12.69 -15.22
C ASP A 69 -3.49 -12.35 -14.04
N VAL A 70 -4.74 -12.82 -14.13
CA VAL A 70 -5.86 -12.39 -13.26
C VAL A 70 -5.53 -12.51 -11.78
N GLU A 71 -4.91 -13.62 -11.37
CA GLU A 71 -4.51 -13.86 -9.97
C GLU A 71 -3.47 -12.85 -9.48
N LEU A 72 -2.42 -12.62 -10.28
CA LEU A 72 -1.37 -11.64 -9.97
C LEU A 72 -1.95 -10.23 -9.88
N ASN A 73 -2.78 -9.85 -10.83
CA ASN A 73 -3.41 -8.52 -10.85
C ASN A 73 -4.42 -8.35 -9.71
N GLN A 74 -5.10 -9.42 -9.28
CA GLN A 74 -5.94 -9.40 -8.09
C GLN A 74 -5.12 -9.16 -6.82
N SER A 75 -4.02 -9.90 -6.63
CA SER A 75 -3.12 -9.68 -5.49
C SER A 75 -2.46 -8.30 -5.53
N ARG A 76 -2.15 -7.77 -6.73
CA ARG A 76 -1.67 -6.39 -6.89
C ARG A 76 -2.68 -5.38 -6.33
N VAL A 77 -3.94 -5.49 -6.76
CA VAL A 77 -5.01 -4.60 -6.28
C VAL A 77 -5.19 -4.72 -4.77
N GLN A 78 -5.27 -5.93 -4.25
CA GLN A 78 -5.45 -6.18 -2.81
C GLN A 78 -4.28 -5.62 -2.00
N GLY A 79 -3.05 -5.90 -2.38
CA GLY A 79 -1.85 -5.42 -1.69
C GLY A 79 -1.76 -3.90 -1.68
N SER A 80 -2.04 -3.24 -2.82
CA SER A 80 -2.06 -1.78 -2.88
C SER A 80 -3.18 -1.16 -2.05
N ILE A 81 -4.35 -1.80 -1.95
CA ILE A 81 -5.42 -1.36 -1.04
C ILE A 81 -4.98 -1.46 0.42
N ILE A 82 -4.30 -2.55 0.80
CA ILE A 82 -3.79 -2.72 2.17
C ILE A 82 -2.81 -1.60 2.52
N ILE A 83 -1.83 -1.33 1.64
CA ILE A 83 -0.86 -0.25 1.85
C ILE A 83 -1.54 1.11 1.94
N LEU A 84 -2.49 1.41 1.05
CA LEU A 84 -3.24 2.66 1.09
C LEU A 84 -4.07 2.80 2.37
N ALA A 85 -4.74 1.74 2.81
CA ALA A 85 -5.50 1.77 4.05
C ALA A 85 -4.60 2.06 5.25
N THR A 86 -3.41 1.46 5.30
CA THR A 86 -2.42 1.73 6.33
C THR A 86 -1.93 3.19 6.29
N ILE A 87 -1.64 3.73 5.10
CA ILE A 87 -1.28 5.15 4.93
C ILE A 87 -2.42 6.07 5.39
N CYS A 88 -3.66 5.75 5.03
CA CYS A 88 -4.82 6.53 5.45
C CYS A 88 -4.92 6.60 6.98
N ILE A 89 -4.78 5.47 7.66
CA ILE A 89 -4.91 5.38 9.12
C ILE A 89 -3.75 6.06 9.85
N LEU A 90 -2.52 5.90 9.35
CA LEU A 90 -1.32 6.35 10.05
C LEU A 90 -0.84 7.76 9.68
N ASP A 91 -1.17 8.24 8.48
CA ASP A 91 -0.65 9.49 7.96
C ASP A 91 -1.78 10.43 7.50
N LEU A 92 -2.56 10.08 6.48
CA LEU A 92 -3.49 11.05 5.86
C LEU A 92 -4.61 11.53 6.81
N ILE A 93 -5.34 10.60 7.45
CA ILE A 93 -6.40 10.96 8.40
C ILE A 93 -5.80 11.73 9.59
N PRO A 94 -4.72 11.25 10.23
CA PRO A 94 -4.06 12.01 11.28
C PRO A 94 -3.57 13.41 10.86
N ARG A 95 -3.01 13.60 9.67
CA ARG A 95 -2.61 14.94 9.19
C ARG A 95 -3.80 15.88 9.12
N ILE A 96 -4.93 15.41 8.59
CA ILE A 96 -6.17 16.20 8.56
C ILE A 96 -6.60 16.59 9.98
N ILE A 97 -6.52 15.67 10.95
CA ILE A 97 -6.92 15.92 12.34
C ILE A 97 -5.98 16.86 13.09
N PHE A 98 -4.66 16.76 12.87
CA PHE A 98 -3.66 17.51 13.63
C PHE A 98 -3.20 18.81 12.97
N THR A 99 -3.47 19.00 11.67
CA THR A 99 -3.04 20.18 10.90
C THR A 99 -4.18 21.16 10.59
N ILE A 100 -5.44 20.70 10.58
CA ILE A 100 -6.63 21.57 10.57
C ILE A 100 -6.97 21.95 12.00
#